data_AF-J9DMB0-F1
#
_entry.id   AF-J9DMB0-F1
#
_cell.length_a   1.000
_cell.length_b   1.000
_cell.length_c   1.000
_cell.angle_alpha   90.00
_cell.angle_beta   90.00
_cell.angle_gamma   90.00
#
_symmetry.space_group_name_H-M   'P 1'
#
loop_
_entity.id
_entity.type
_entity.pdbx_description
1 polymer ?
#
loop_
_entity_poly.entity_id
_entity_poly.type
_entity_poly.pdbx_seq_one_letter_code
_entity_poly.pdbx_strand_id
1 'polypeptide(L)'
;ILGTKTVSAPCGAPGLSKKKAFENRTKTLAVEWKERGKRNKIVDQRIGEGNSMMNAEECISKRFTAERLKIFKATNSELINDGEETLTHRGRELTEIEKYDRMILSDEDDDEARGGGGSIGANIVASVHFGGGNATSAENATS
;
A
#
# COMPACT_ATOMS: atom_id res chain seq x y z
N ILE A 1 -57.04 -5.58 41.64
CA ILE A 1 -57.27 -4.66 40.50
C ILE A 1 -58.31 -5.32 39.61
N LEU A 2 -59.55 -4.84 39.62
CA LEU A 2 -60.69 -5.40 38.92
C LEU A 2 -61.13 -4.34 37.89
N GLY A 3 -61.06 -4.61 36.59
CA GLY A 3 -61.55 -3.64 35.59
C GLY A 3 -60.91 -3.62 34.20
N THR A 4 -59.82 -4.33 33.95
CA THR A 4 -59.31 -4.51 32.58
C THR A 4 -59.47 -5.98 32.19
N LYS A 5 -60.05 -6.23 31.01
CA LYS A 5 -60.14 -7.58 30.45
C LYS A 5 -58.70 -8.12 30.44
N THR A 6 -58.41 -9.14 31.25
CA THR A 6 -57.10 -9.80 31.21
C THR A 6 -57.04 -10.54 29.89
N VAL A 7 -56.63 -9.84 28.82
CA VAL A 7 -56.21 -10.45 27.57
C VAL A 7 -55.20 -11.49 28.01
N SER A 8 -55.53 -12.77 27.83
CA SER A 8 -54.63 -13.88 28.12
C SER A 8 -53.29 -13.50 27.53
N ALA A 9 -52.33 -13.11 28.39
CA ALA A 9 -51.02 -12.71 27.92
C ALA A 9 -50.49 -13.88 27.11
N PRO A 10 -50.14 -13.71 25.82
CA PRO A 10 -49.69 -14.82 25.00
C PRO A 10 -48.45 -15.42 25.66
N CYS A 11 -48.63 -16.57 26.31
CA CYS A 11 -47.58 -17.23 27.07
C CYS A 11 -46.77 -18.10 26.12
N GLY A 12 -45.66 -17.54 25.64
CA GLY A 12 -44.66 -18.24 24.86
C GLY A 12 -45.01 -18.47 23.38
N ALA A 13 -43.96 -18.65 22.57
CA ALA A 13 -44.05 -18.96 21.14
C ALA A 13 -43.33 -20.30 20.85
N PRO A 14 -43.99 -21.45 21.07
CA PRO A 14 -43.34 -22.76 20.99
C PRO A 14 -42.80 -23.08 19.59
N GLY A 15 -43.50 -22.67 18.53
CA GLY A 15 -43.04 -22.85 17.15
C GLY A 15 -41.75 -22.07 16.85
N LEU A 16 -41.69 -20.80 17.27
CA LEU A 16 -40.49 -19.97 17.13
C LEU A 16 -39.33 -20.51 17.97
N SER A 17 -39.61 -20.94 19.20
CA SER A 17 -38.62 -21.56 20.08
C SER A 17 -38.05 -22.84 19.48
N LYS A 18 -38.90 -23.72 18.93
CA LYS A 18 -38.47 -24.96 18.27
C LYS A 18 -37.62 -24.68 17.02
N LYS A 19 -38.02 -23.70 16.19
CA LYS A 19 -37.24 -23.27 15.02
C LYS A 19 -35.87 -22.75 15.43
N LYS A 20 -35.81 -21.85 16.41
CA LYS A 20 -34.54 -21.30 16.95
C LYS A 20 -33.65 -22.41 17.53
N ALA A 21 -34.22 -23.36 18.26
CA ALA A 21 -33.48 -24.49 18.80
C ALA A 21 -32.87 -25.36 17.69
N PHE A 22 -33.62 -25.58 16.59
CA PHE A 22 -33.11 -26.32 15.44
C PHE A 22 -31.99 -25.56 14.73
N GLU A 23 -32.17 -24.26 14.47
CA GLU A 23 -31.13 -23.40 13.88
C GLU A 23 -29.86 -23.33 14.73
N ASN A 24 -30.01 -23.34 16.06
CA ASN A 24 -28.85 -23.39 16.94
C ASN A 24 -28.09 -24.71 16.79
N ARG A 25 -28.78 -25.85 16.73
CA ARG A 25 -28.15 -27.16 16.53
C ARG A 25 -27.47 -27.29 15.17
N THR A 26 -28.06 -26.72 14.12
CA THR A 26 -27.43 -26.74 12.79
C THR A 26 -26.18 -25.86 12.74
N LYS A 27 -26.14 -24.77 13.50
CA LYS A 27 -24.95 -23.89 13.61
C LYS A 27 -23.84 -24.46 14.50
N THR A 28 -24.18 -25.25 15.52
CA THR A 28 -23.19 -25.83 16.45
C THR A 28 -22.91 -27.30 16.16
N LEU A 29 -23.81 -28.20 16.61
CA LEU A 29 -23.61 -29.65 16.57
C LEU A 29 -23.36 -30.20 15.16
N ALA A 30 -24.07 -29.67 14.15
CA ALA A 30 -23.87 -30.16 12.78
C ALA A 30 -22.49 -29.76 12.23
N VAL A 31 -21.96 -28.59 12.64
CA VAL A 31 -20.59 -28.16 12.30
C VAL A 31 -19.58 -29.04 13.01
N GLU A 32 -19.72 -29.24 14.33
CA GLU A 32 -18.85 -30.13 15.12
C GLU A 32 -18.82 -31.56 14.55
N TRP A 33 -19.98 -32.09 14.14
CA TRP A 33 -20.05 -33.40 13.51
C TRP A 33 -19.33 -33.46 12.15
N LYS A 34 -19.47 -32.41 11.34
CA LYS A 34 -18.77 -32.28 10.05
C LYS A 34 -17.25 -32.11 10.23
N GLU A 35 -16.82 -31.56 11.36
CA GLU A 35 -15.42 -31.40 11.72
C GLU A 35 -14.82 -32.62 12.40
N ARG A 36 -15.65 -33.55 12.88
CA ARG A 36 -15.21 -34.78 13.54
C ARG A 36 -14.30 -35.60 12.60
N GLY A 37 -13.09 -35.87 13.06
CA GLY A 37 -12.05 -36.57 12.29
C GLY A 37 -11.15 -35.67 11.44
N LYS A 38 -11.41 -34.36 11.39
CA LYS A 38 -10.50 -33.38 10.78
C LYS A 38 -9.49 -32.91 11.82
N ARG A 39 -8.22 -32.86 11.41
CA ARG A 39 -7.09 -32.38 12.25
C ARG A 39 -6.58 -30.99 11.83
N ASN A 40 -7.04 -30.47 10.71
CA ASN A 40 -6.67 -29.14 10.22
C ASN A 40 -7.59 -28.09 10.83
N LYS A 41 -7.00 -27.07 11.45
CA LYS A 41 -7.70 -25.91 12.01
C LYS A 41 -7.13 -24.64 11.36
N ILE A 42 -8.02 -23.78 10.86
CA ILE A 42 -7.63 -22.42 10.45
C ILE A 42 -7.67 -21.56 11.71
N VAL A 43 -6.54 -20.94 12.04
CA VAL A 43 -6.42 -20.01 13.17
C VAL A 43 -6.30 -18.60 12.61
N ASP A 44 -7.21 -17.72 13.01
CA ASP A 44 -7.13 -16.31 12.65
C ASP A 44 -6.01 -15.63 13.43
N GLN A 45 -5.05 -15.05 12.72
CA GLN A 45 -3.91 -14.34 13.28
C GLN A 45 -3.91 -12.85 12.92
N ARG A 46 -5.01 -12.31 12.40
CA ARG A 46 -5.11 -10.89 12.04
C ARG A 46 -4.95 -10.01 13.28
N ILE A 47 -4.35 -8.85 13.10
CA ILE A 47 -4.12 -7.88 14.16
C ILE A 47 -5.47 -7.37 14.68
N GLY A 48 -5.71 -7.50 15.99
CA GLY A 48 -6.92 -6.96 16.65
C GLY A 48 -8.08 -7.94 16.83
N GLU A 49 -8.06 -9.13 16.20
CA GLU A 49 -9.12 -10.13 16.37
C GLU A 49 -8.62 -11.32 17.19
N GLY A 50 -9.07 -11.42 18.45
CA GLY A 50 -9.15 -12.67 19.23
C GLY A 50 -7.89 -13.50 19.44
N ASN A 51 -6.71 -13.05 19.02
CA ASN A 51 -5.48 -13.83 19.15
C ASN A 51 -4.97 -13.80 20.59
N SER A 52 -5.29 -14.86 21.35
CA SER A 52 -4.84 -15.04 22.74
C SER A 52 -3.32 -15.18 22.89
N MET A 53 -2.57 -15.39 21.80
CA MET A 53 -1.10 -15.48 21.83
C MET A 53 -0.41 -14.11 21.74
N MET A 54 -1.14 -13.03 21.46
CA MET A 54 -0.60 -11.69 21.39
C MET A 54 -0.98 -10.90 22.64
N ASN A 55 0.01 -10.23 23.25
CA ASN A 55 -0.28 -9.31 24.35
C ASN A 55 -1.06 -8.09 23.84
N ALA A 56 -1.86 -7.47 24.71
CA ALA A 56 -2.64 -6.28 24.36
C ALA A 56 -1.77 -5.13 23.83
N GLU A 57 -0.62 -4.90 24.46
CA GLU A 57 0.35 -3.87 24.05
C GLU A 57 0.97 -4.17 22.68
N GLU A 58 1.32 -5.43 22.45
CA GLU A 58 1.89 -5.89 21.17
C GLU A 58 0.87 -5.78 20.03
N CYS A 59 -0.41 -6.02 20.32
CA CYS A 59 -1.48 -5.83 19.36
C CYS A 59 -1.60 -4.35 18.94
N ILE A 60 -1.50 -3.41 19.89
CA ILE A 60 -1.57 -1.97 19.64
C ILE A 60 -0.35 -1.52 18.81
N SER A 61 0.86 -1.96 19.15
CA SER A 61 2.07 -1.58 18.41
C SER A 61 2.08 -2.12 16.98
N LYS A 62 1.65 -3.38 16.77
CA LYS A 62 1.49 -3.96 15.43
C LYS A 62 0.43 -3.24 14.61
N ARG A 63 -0.69 -2.86 15.23
CA ARG A 63 -1.74 -2.09 14.54
C ARG A 63 -1.21 -0.72 14.10
N PHE A 64 -0.54 -0.01 15.00
CA PHE A 64 0.02 1.31 14.71
C PHE A 64 1.04 1.25 13.58
N THR A 65 1.97 0.29 13.62
CA THR A 65 2.98 0.11 12.58
C THR A 65 2.36 -0.28 11.23
N ALA A 66 1.38 -1.19 11.21
CA ALA A 66 0.68 -1.57 9.99
C ALA A 66 -0.10 -0.39 9.37
N GLU A 67 -0.76 0.42 10.20
CA GLU A 67 -1.48 1.61 9.74
C GLU A 67 -0.54 2.67 9.17
N ARG A 68 0.59 2.94 9.87
CA ARG A 68 1.63 3.85 9.38
C ARG A 68 2.25 3.37 8.07
N LEU A 69 2.52 2.07 7.96
CA LEU A 69 3.05 1.49 6.73
C LEU A 69 2.04 1.60 5.59
N LYS A 70 0.76 1.33 5.83
CA LYS A 70 -0.30 1.50 4.81
C LYS A 70 -0.39 2.94 4.31
N ILE A 71 -0.35 3.92 5.22
CA ILE A 71 -0.37 5.34 4.85
C ILE A 71 0.89 5.67 4.05
N PHE A 72 2.06 5.29 4.53
CA PHE A 72 3.33 5.52 3.84
C PHE A 72 3.32 4.91 2.43
N LYS A 73 2.74 3.70 2.28
CA LYS A 73 2.54 3.04 0.99
C LYS A 73 1.62 3.79 0.04
N ALA A 74 0.55 4.37 0.57
CA ALA A 74 -0.36 5.18 -0.23
C ALA A 74 0.25 6.53 -0.62
N THR A 75 1.06 7.16 0.24
CA THR A 75 1.61 8.50 -0.01
C THR A 75 2.92 8.49 -0.78
N ASN A 76 3.74 7.46 -0.65
CA ASN A 76 5.09 7.37 -1.23
C ASN A 76 5.22 6.15 -2.15
N SER A 77 4.22 5.92 -3.02
CA SER A 77 4.23 4.78 -3.94
C SER A 77 5.50 4.74 -4.80
N GLU A 78 5.99 5.89 -5.24
CA GLU A 78 7.22 6.03 -6.04
C GLU A 78 8.50 5.66 -5.26
N LEU A 79 8.47 5.78 -3.93
CA LEU A 79 9.62 5.48 -3.08
C LEU A 79 9.66 4.00 -2.64
N ILE A 80 8.56 3.27 -2.85
CA ILE A 80 8.44 1.87 -2.48
C ILE A 80 8.82 1.03 -3.67
N ASN A 81 10.11 0.72 -3.72
CA ASN A 81 10.62 -0.25 -4.66
C ASN A 81 10.28 -1.65 -4.12
N ASP A 82 9.15 -2.21 -4.53
CA ASP A 82 8.79 -3.61 -4.24
C ASP A 82 9.61 -4.62 -5.09
N GLY A 83 10.68 -4.17 -5.77
CA GLY A 83 11.52 -4.97 -6.67
C GLY A 83 10.89 -5.23 -8.04
N GLU A 84 9.68 -4.71 -8.28
CA GLU A 84 8.89 -4.98 -9.48
C GLU A 84 9.12 -3.93 -10.59
N GLU A 85 9.55 -2.71 -10.23
CA GLU A 85 9.82 -1.64 -11.19
C GLU A 85 11.32 -1.52 -11.46
N THR A 86 11.75 -2.18 -12.53
CA THR A 86 13.09 -2.02 -13.09
C THR A 86 13.22 -0.63 -13.72
N LEU A 87 14.24 0.13 -13.35
CA LEU A 87 14.46 1.46 -13.92
C LEU A 87 14.78 1.33 -15.41
N THR A 88 13.92 1.86 -16.28
CA THR A 88 14.08 1.77 -17.74
C THR A 88 14.42 3.14 -18.35
N HIS A 89 15.21 3.14 -19.42
CA HIS A 89 15.44 4.30 -20.28
C HIS A 89 15.20 3.88 -21.73
N ARG A 90 14.25 4.54 -22.42
CA ARG A 90 13.84 4.22 -23.80
C ARG A 90 13.47 2.75 -24.03
N GLY A 91 12.82 2.13 -23.03
CA GLY A 91 12.36 0.73 -23.12
C GLY A 91 13.44 -0.33 -22.86
N ARG A 92 14.64 0.06 -22.42
CA ARG A 92 15.69 -0.86 -21.96
C ARG A 92 15.95 -0.68 -20.47
N GLU A 93 16.15 -1.77 -19.74
CA GLU A 93 16.50 -1.70 -18.32
C GLU A 93 17.91 -1.12 -18.14
N LEU A 94 18.08 -0.19 -17.20
CA LEU A 94 19.38 0.42 -16.88
C LEU A 94 20.38 -0.56 -16.25
N THR A 95 19.91 -1.70 -15.76
CA THR A 95 20.73 -2.83 -15.29
C THR A 95 21.47 -3.54 -16.44
N GLU A 96 20.93 -3.49 -17.66
CA GLU A 96 21.47 -4.18 -18.84
C GLU A 96 22.50 -3.31 -19.59
N ILE A 97 22.44 -1.98 -19.41
CA ILE A 97 23.33 -1.04 -20.11
C ILE A 97 24.73 -1.12 -19.46
N GLU A 98 25.66 -1.78 -20.13
CA GLU A 98 27.07 -1.79 -19.73
C GLU A 98 27.66 -0.36 -19.80
N LYS A 99 28.54 -0.01 -18.86
CA LYS A 99 29.12 1.35 -18.69
C LYS A 99 29.83 1.91 -19.93
N TYR A 100 30.09 1.08 -20.93
CA TYR A 100 30.81 1.41 -22.16
C TYR A 100 29.97 1.23 -23.42
N ASP A 101 28.68 0.86 -23.30
CA ASP A 101 27.75 0.87 -24.42
C ASP A 101 27.40 2.33 -24.73
N ARG A 102 28.26 2.96 -25.54
CA ARG A 102 27.97 4.27 -26.11
C ARG A 102 26.79 4.03 -27.04
N MET A 103 25.58 4.42 -26.61
CA MET A 103 24.44 4.57 -27.51
C MET A 103 24.96 5.35 -28.72
N ILE A 104 25.08 4.66 -29.85
CA ILE A 104 25.32 5.28 -31.13
C ILE A 104 24.07 6.13 -31.35
N LEU A 105 24.17 7.40 -30.96
CA LEU A 105 23.27 8.43 -31.45
C LEU A 105 23.34 8.27 -32.95
N SER A 106 22.22 7.86 -33.55
CA SER A 106 22.04 7.90 -34.99
C SER A 106 22.57 9.26 -35.45
N ASP A 107 23.59 9.21 -36.31
CA ASP A 107 24.34 10.35 -36.85
C ASP A 107 23.46 11.17 -37.83
N GLU A 108 22.19 11.36 -37.48
CA GLU A 108 21.18 11.93 -38.36
C GLU A 108 20.48 13.14 -37.73
N ASP A 109 21.10 13.72 -36.69
CA ASP A 109 20.90 15.10 -36.26
C ASP A 109 22.27 15.68 -35.83
N ASP A 110 23.27 15.63 -36.71
CA ASP A 110 24.46 16.50 -36.66
C ASP A 110 24.04 17.93 -37.07
N ASP A 111 23.21 18.55 -36.24
CA ASP A 111 22.95 20.00 -36.26
C ASP A 111 23.88 20.75 -35.27
N GLU A 112 25.07 20.19 -35.00
CA GLU A 112 26.21 20.91 -34.37
C GLU A 112 26.81 21.99 -35.30
N ALA A 113 26.19 22.26 -36.45
CA ALA A 113 26.60 23.34 -37.34
C ALA A 113 25.81 24.65 -37.17
N ARG A 114 24.72 24.72 -36.38
CA ARG A 114 23.90 25.96 -36.29
C ARG A 114 23.28 26.25 -34.92
N GLY A 115 24.13 26.59 -33.94
CA GLY A 115 23.86 27.56 -32.86
C GLY A 115 22.40 27.76 -32.38
N GLY A 116 21.70 26.71 -31.98
CA GLY A 116 20.27 26.79 -31.66
C GLY A 116 19.77 25.78 -30.64
N GLY A 117 19.99 26.07 -29.35
CA GLY A 117 19.04 25.77 -28.27
C GLY A 117 18.90 24.33 -27.78
N GLY A 118 19.83 23.85 -26.96
CA GLY A 118 19.57 22.66 -26.14
C GLY A 118 20.63 22.32 -25.10
N SER A 119 21.91 22.57 -25.41
CA SER A 119 23.03 22.34 -24.49
C SER A 119 23.35 23.62 -23.72
N ILE A 120 23.18 23.60 -22.40
CA ILE A 120 23.67 24.68 -21.53
C ILE A 120 25.20 24.61 -21.51
N GLY A 121 25.85 25.75 -21.80
CA GLY A 121 27.30 25.82 -21.92
C GLY A 121 28.02 25.31 -20.67
N ALA A 122 29.14 24.61 -20.87
CA ALA A 122 29.89 23.92 -19.80
C ALA A 122 30.23 24.84 -18.60
N ASN A 123 30.48 26.12 -18.87
CA ASN A 123 30.77 27.12 -17.84
C ASN A 123 29.57 27.41 -16.92
N ILE A 124 28.36 27.40 -17.46
CA ILE A 124 27.10 27.59 -16.71
C ILE A 124 26.78 26.33 -15.91
N VAL A 125 26.99 25.13 -16.47
CA VAL A 125 26.79 23.87 -15.74
C VAL A 125 27.74 23.78 -14.54
N ALA A 126 29.01 24.08 -14.74
CA ALA A 126 30.03 24.03 -13.67
C ALA A 126 29.74 25.03 -12.54
N SER A 127 29.25 26.24 -12.87
CA SER A 127 28.99 27.29 -11.88
C SER A 127 27.65 27.14 -11.16
N VAL A 128 26.59 26.72 -11.85
CA VAL A 128 25.22 26.78 -11.32
C VAL A 128 24.72 25.43 -10.78
N HIS A 129 25.07 24.32 -11.42
CA HIS A 129 24.44 23.02 -11.13
C HIS A 129 25.11 22.23 -9.99
N PHE A 130 26.44 22.23 -9.91
CA PHE A 130 27.16 21.36 -8.95
C PHE A 130 27.63 22.05 -7.66
N GLY A 131 27.34 23.34 -7.46
CA GLY A 131 27.91 24.13 -6.35
C GLY A 131 26.97 25.05 -5.56
N GLY A 132 25.72 25.22 -5.98
CA GLY A 132 24.73 26.02 -5.23
C GLY A 132 24.79 27.53 -5.49
N GLY A 133 24.13 27.96 -6.56
CA GLY A 133 23.31 29.18 -6.60
C GLY A 133 23.82 30.48 -5.96
N ASN A 134 24.89 31.07 -6.48
CA ASN A 134 25.19 32.49 -6.30
C ASN A 134 25.75 33.12 -7.58
N ALA A 135 24.94 33.11 -8.66
CA ALA A 135 25.18 33.96 -9.81
C ALA A 135 24.74 35.40 -9.46
N THR A 136 25.66 36.21 -8.94
CA THR A 136 25.47 37.67 -8.95
C THR A 136 25.53 38.13 -10.39
N SER A 137 24.42 38.66 -10.91
CA SER A 137 24.33 39.27 -12.24
C SER A 137 25.41 40.33 -12.39
N ALA A 138 26.45 40.03 -13.16
CA ALA A 138 27.55 40.94 -13.46
C ALA A 138 27.47 41.35 -14.92
N GLU A 139 26.48 42.18 -15.24
CA GLU A 139 26.46 42.99 -16.45
C GLU A 139 25.84 44.36 -16.16
N ASN A 140 26.66 45.20 -15.52
CA ASN A 140 26.62 46.65 -15.75
C ASN A 140 27.95 47.25 -15.29
N ALA A 141 29.01 47.03 -16.07
CA ALA A 141 30.24 47.81 -15.98
C ALA A 141 31.12 47.57 -17.21
N THR A 142 30.81 48.25 -18.32
CA THR A 142 31.84 48.85 -19.19
C THR A 142 31.19 49.89 -20.10
N SER A 143 31.55 51.15 -19.83
CA SER A 143 31.61 52.34 -20.70
C SER A 143 30.35 52.84 -21.41
#